data_AF-A0AA43CN67-F1
#
_entry.id   AF-A0AA43CN67-F1
#
_cell.length_a   1.000
_cell.length_b   1.000
_cell.length_c   1.000
_cell.angle_alpha   90.00
_cell.angle_beta   90.00
_cell.angle_gamma   90.00
#
_symmetry.space_group_name_H-M   'P 1'
#
loop_
_entity.id
_entity.type
_entity.pdbx_description
1 polymer ?
#
loop_
_entity_poly.entity_id
_entity_poly.type
_entity_poly.pdbx_seq_one_letter_code
_entity_poly.pdbx_strand_id
1 'polypeptide(L)'
;MNGKPRAKGRVLRACRSVHGWLGALVLPWVIVIGATGIYLNHSKAVLPLFGPQAFSESGFEAERPAAPITRERARALAESVWPEDPIRKISEKDYHGRPSFYVEKRRGKVILSIPTGHYYLKTRYTRRTFSPQGQLLHSKTYWGTIFKDLHRSGWLGWGLGTWPADLVSIAMVVFGLTGSMMWWVPRTRRFLRKRQAPGNGR
;
A
#
# COMPACT_ATOMS: atom_id res chain seq x y z
N MET A 1 -2.77 2.37 61.24
CA MET A 1 -2.14 1.60 60.13
C MET A 1 -3.03 1.74 58.90
N ASN A 2 -2.66 2.52 57.87
CA ASN A 2 -3.44 2.61 56.63
C ASN A 2 -2.52 2.40 55.42
N GLY A 3 -2.29 1.13 55.12
CA GLY A 3 -1.59 0.70 53.91
C GLY A 3 -2.50 0.84 52.70
N LYS A 4 -2.10 1.68 51.73
CA LYS A 4 -2.30 1.44 50.29
C LYS A 4 -1.41 2.34 49.39
N PRO A 5 -0.06 2.33 49.47
CA PRO A 5 0.78 2.93 48.43
C PRO A 5 1.08 1.98 47.24
N ARG A 6 0.81 0.67 47.37
CA ARG A 6 1.31 -0.36 46.43
C ARG A 6 0.53 -0.52 45.11
N ALA A 7 -0.75 -0.12 45.05
CA ALA A 7 -1.56 -0.30 43.85
C ALA A 7 -1.14 0.66 42.72
N LYS A 8 -0.89 1.93 43.06
CA LYS A 8 -0.57 2.98 42.09
C LYS A 8 0.78 2.76 41.37
N GLY A 9 1.76 2.15 42.05
CA GLY A 9 3.05 1.77 41.46
C GLY A 9 2.99 0.54 40.55
N ARG A 10 1.97 -0.31 40.68
CA ARG A 10 1.74 -1.43 39.76
C ARG A 10 1.14 -0.95 38.44
N VAL A 11 0.15 -0.05 38.51
CA VAL A 11 -0.49 0.54 37.32
C VAL A 11 0.53 1.25 36.42
N LEU A 12 1.39 2.10 36.98
CA LEU A 12 2.40 2.81 36.18
C LEU A 12 3.42 1.86 35.52
N ARG A 13 3.78 0.76 36.19
CA ARG A 13 4.66 -0.27 35.62
C ARG A 13 3.97 -1.03 34.49
N ALA A 14 2.71 -1.41 34.66
CA ALA A 14 1.92 -2.02 33.61
C ALA A 14 1.80 -1.10 32.39
N CYS A 15 1.47 0.19 32.58
CA CYS A 15 1.39 1.16 31.48
C CYS A 15 2.71 1.30 30.72
N ARG A 16 3.87 1.33 31.41
CA ARG A 16 5.18 1.37 30.75
C ARG A 16 5.45 0.12 29.91
N SER A 17 5.14 -1.06 30.46
CA SER A 17 5.33 -2.32 29.75
C SER A 17 4.42 -2.40 28.52
N VAL A 18 3.13 -2.12 28.68
CA VAL A 18 2.16 -2.08 27.57
C VAL A 18 2.57 -1.07 26.51
N HIS A 19 2.95 0.16 26.91
CA HIS A 19 3.38 1.20 25.98
C HIS A 19 4.65 0.80 25.22
N GLY A 20 5.64 0.21 25.89
CA GLY A 20 6.87 -0.28 25.24
C GLY A 20 6.60 -1.37 24.21
N TRP A 21 5.78 -2.37 24.56
CA TRP A 21 5.44 -3.46 23.66
C TRP A 21 4.55 -3.01 22.49
N LEU A 22 3.54 -2.17 22.75
CA LEU A 22 2.73 -1.59 21.68
C LEU A 22 3.56 -0.70 20.76
N GLY A 23 4.48 0.08 21.32
CA GLY A 23 5.43 0.89 20.54
C GLY A 23 6.25 0.01 19.60
N ALA A 24 6.85 -1.06 20.11
CA ALA A 24 7.63 -1.99 19.30
C ALA A 24 6.77 -2.68 18.20
N LEU A 25 5.54 -3.06 18.53
CA LEU A 25 4.62 -3.71 17.59
C LEU A 25 4.13 -2.76 16.48
N VAL A 26 3.82 -1.51 16.83
CA VAL A 26 3.20 -0.53 15.92
C VAL A 26 4.23 0.23 15.10
N LEU A 27 5.47 0.36 15.58
CA LEU A 27 6.52 1.15 14.93
C LEU A 27 6.74 0.80 13.44
N PRO A 28 6.81 -0.47 13.02
CA PRO A 28 6.95 -0.81 11.60
C PRO A 28 5.81 -0.24 10.75
N TRP A 29 4.57 -0.28 11.24
CA TRP A 29 3.41 0.26 10.53
C TRP A 29 3.42 1.78 10.49
N VAL A 30 3.81 2.45 11.59
CA VAL A 30 3.98 3.91 11.60
C VAL A 30 5.03 4.34 10.58
N ILE A 31 6.14 3.60 10.47
CA ILE A 31 7.18 3.87 9.46
C ILE A 31 6.60 3.70 8.05
N VAL A 32 5.89 2.61 7.77
CA VAL A 32 5.29 2.35 6.45
C VAL A 32 4.23 3.40 6.11
N ILE A 33 3.31 3.70 7.02
CA ILE A 33 2.24 4.70 6.83
C ILE A 33 2.84 6.10 6.67
N GLY A 34 3.86 6.45 7.47
CA GLY A 34 4.58 7.71 7.36
C GLY A 34 5.31 7.86 6.02
N ALA A 35 6.08 6.84 5.62
CA ALA A 35 6.80 6.84 4.35
C ALA A 35 5.85 6.90 3.14
N THR A 36 4.77 6.11 3.17
CA THR A 36 3.74 6.15 2.13
C THR A 36 2.97 7.47 2.12
N GLY A 37 2.73 8.09 3.29
CA GLY A 37 2.13 9.41 3.40
C GLY A 37 2.99 10.51 2.78
N ILE A 38 4.30 10.50 3.04
CA ILE A 38 5.27 11.39 2.40
C ILE A 38 5.21 11.23 0.89
N TYR A 39 5.23 9.98 0.40
CA TYR A 39 5.11 9.70 -1.03
C TYR A 39 3.79 10.25 -1.61
N LEU A 40 2.66 10.03 -0.94
CA LEU A 40 1.35 10.44 -1.46
C LEU A 40 1.22 11.97 -1.51
N ASN A 41 1.80 12.67 -0.53
CA ASN A 41 1.77 14.13 -0.47
C ASN A 41 2.82 14.80 -1.37
N HIS A 42 3.99 14.15 -1.55
CA HIS A 42 5.13 14.69 -2.30
C HIS A 42 5.53 13.77 -3.46
N SER A 43 4.53 13.23 -4.15
CA SER A 43 4.75 12.20 -5.20
C SER A 43 5.73 12.64 -6.28
N LYS A 44 5.74 13.93 -6.67
CA LYS A 44 6.68 14.48 -7.65
C LYS A 44 8.15 14.39 -7.22
N ALA A 45 8.42 14.48 -5.91
CA ALA A 45 9.77 14.38 -5.36
C ALA A 45 10.24 12.92 -5.23
N VAL A 46 9.33 12.00 -4.97
CA VAL A 46 9.66 10.59 -4.67
C VAL A 46 9.57 9.68 -5.89
N LEU A 47 8.61 9.94 -6.80
CA LEU A 47 8.40 9.15 -8.01
C LEU A 47 9.66 8.98 -8.89
N PRO A 48 10.55 9.98 -9.06
CA PRO A 48 11.77 9.79 -9.84
C PRO A 48 12.69 8.69 -9.30
N LEU A 49 12.66 8.41 -7.99
CA LEU A 49 13.48 7.35 -7.36
C LEU A 49 12.98 5.93 -7.69
N PHE A 50 11.70 5.80 -8.03
CA PHE A 50 11.02 4.52 -8.30
C PHE A 50 10.45 4.44 -9.72
N GLY A 51 10.65 5.50 -10.50
CA GLY A 51 10.04 5.71 -11.81
C GLY A 51 10.65 4.74 -12.82
N PRO A 52 9.84 4.01 -13.60
CA PRO A 52 10.38 3.22 -14.69
C PRO A 52 11.07 4.14 -15.69
N GLN A 53 12.16 3.66 -16.29
CA GLN A 53 12.70 4.26 -17.50
C GLN A 53 11.58 4.40 -18.54
N ALA A 54 11.53 5.55 -19.23
CA ALA A 54 10.57 5.77 -20.29
C ALA A 54 10.74 4.68 -21.36
N PHE A 55 9.66 3.95 -21.64
CA PHE A 55 9.64 2.96 -22.71
C PHE A 55 8.94 3.55 -23.92
N SER A 56 9.65 3.63 -25.04
CA SER A 56 9.08 4.10 -26.31
C SER A 56 8.40 2.94 -27.04
N GLU A 57 7.16 3.16 -27.46
CA GLU A 57 6.40 2.23 -28.31
C GLU A 57 6.53 2.56 -29.80
N SER A 58 7.45 3.46 -30.19
CA SER A 58 7.64 3.88 -31.58
C SER A 58 8.09 2.74 -32.50
N GLY A 59 8.80 1.73 -31.96
CA GLY A 59 9.28 0.58 -32.73
C GLY A 59 8.20 -0.46 -33.05
N PHE A 60 7.01 -0.38 -32.46
CA PHE A 60 5.99 -1.44 -32.59
C PHE A 60 5.45 -1.58 -34.00
N GLU A 61 5.50 -0.51 -34.80
CA GLU A 61 5.04 -0.52 -36.18
C GLU A 61 5.96 -1.37 -37.09
N ALA A 62 7.23 -1.56 -36.71
CA ALA A 62 8.17 -2.37 -37.49
C ALA A 62 7.84 -3.87 -37.46
N GLU A 63 7.09 -4.33 -36.44
CA GLU A 63 6.69 -5.74 -36.28
C GLU A 63 5.21 -5.97 -36.61
N ARG A 64 4.61 -5.06 -37.39
CA ARG A 64 3.19 -5.17 -37.77
C ARG A 64 2.93 -6.50 -38.52
N PRO A 65 1.98 -7.32 -38.08
CA PRO A 65 1.59 -8.52 -38.80
C PRO A 65 0.93 -8.16 -40.14
N ALA A 66 1.01 -9.08 -41.12
CA ALA A 66 0.43 -8.89 -42.45
C ALA A 66 -1.10 -8.73 -42.43
N ALA A 67 -1.78 -9.32 -41.44
CA ALA A 67 -3.20 -9.17 -41.22
C ALA A 67 -3.48 -8.61 -39.82
N PRO A 68 -4.53 -7.78 -39.66
CA PRO A 68 -4.97 -7.32 -38.34
C PRO A 68 -5.30 -8.49 -37.42
N ILE A 69 -5.03 -8.31 -36.13
CA ILE A 69 -5.37 -9.32 -35.13
C ILE A 69 -6.89 -9.45 -35.03
N THR A 70 -7.37 -10.69 -34.94
CA THR A 70 -8.80 -10.99 -34.77
C THR A 70 -9.18 -11.16 -33.30
N ARG A 71 -10.50 -11.13 -33.03
CA ARG A 71 -11.04 -11.35 -31.69
C ARG A 71 -10.74 -12.76 -31.17
N GLU A 72 -10.74 -13.75 -32.05
CA GLU A 72 -10.43 -15.16 -31.76
C GLU A 72 -8.98 -15.30 -31.32
N ARG A 73 -8.06 -14.59 -32.00
CA ARG A 73 -6.64 -14.57 -31.60
C ARG A 73 -6.46 -13.92 -30.23
N ALA A 74 -7.18 -12.85 -29.94
CA ALA A 74 -7.18 -12.21 -28.62
C ALA A 74 -7.70 -13.14 -27.51
N ARG A 75 -8.78 -13.89 -27.79
CA ARG A 75 -9.32 -14.91 -26.89
C ARG A 75 -8.29 -16.01 -26.64
N ALA A 76 -7.71 -16.60 -27.69
CA ALA A 76 -6.74 -17.68 -27.57
C ALA A 76 -5.49 -17.25 -26.77
N LEU A 77 -4.99 -16.03 -27.02
CA LEU A 77 -3.89 -15.46 -26.23
C LEU A 77 -4.29 -15.28 -24.76
N ALA A 78 -5.50 -14.78 -24.51
CA ALA A 78 -5.97 -14.61 -23.13
C ALA A 78 -6.25 -15.93 -22.42
N GLU A 79 -6.54 -17.03 -23.14
CA GLU A 79 -6.66 -18.37 -22.57
C GLU A 79 -5.31 -18.99 -22.25
N SER A 80 -4.26 -18.72 -23.05
CA SER A 80 -2.89 -19.15 -22.70
C SER A 80 -2.31 -18.35 -21.52
N VAL A 81 -2.72 -17.08 -21.36
CA VAL A 81 -2.30 -16.24 -20.24
C VAL A 81 -3.23 -16.40 -19.04
N TRP A 82 -2.74 -17.03 -17.97
CA TRP A 82 -3.54 -17.45 -16.80
C TRP A 82 -4.64 -18.45 -17.17
N PRO A 83 -4.29 -19.68 -17.57
CA PRO A 83 -5.24 -20.69 -18.05
C PRO A 83 -6.40 -20.99 -17.08
N GLU A 84 -6.17 -20.83 -15.79
CA GLU A 84 -7.12 -21.10 -14.71
C GLU A 84 -8.15 -19.97 -14.48
N ASP A 85 -7.91 -18.77 -15.00
CA ASP A 85 -8.81 -17.64 -14.81
C ASP A 85 -9.79 -17.55 -16.00
N PRO A 86 -11.12 -17.58 -15.79
CA PRO A 86 -12.07 -17.47 -16.89
C PRO A 86 -12.10 -16.06 -17.49
N ILE A 87 -12.36 -15.98 -18.79
CA ILE A 87 -12.63 -14.71 -19.48
C ILE A 87 -13.99 -14.18 -19.02
N ARG A 88 -14.00 -12.95 -18.49
CA ARG A 88 -15.22 -12.27 -18.04
C ARG A 88 -15.85 -11.44 -19.14
N LYS A 89 -15.02 -10.75 -19.93
CA LYS A 89 -15.49 -9.82 -20.97
C LYS A 89 -14.41 -9.64 -22.03
N ILE A 90 -14.82 -9.53 -23.29
CA ILE A 90 -13.97 -9.11 -24.41
C ILE A 90 -14.63 -7.89 -25.05
N SER A 91 -13.92 -6.76 -25.08
CA SER A 91 -14.36 -5.51 -25.70
C SER A 91 -13.24 -4.87 -26.51
N GLU A 92 -13.57 -4.09 -27.52
CA GLU A 92 -12.62 -3.28 -28.29
C GLU A 92 -12.58 -1.85 -27.76
N LYS A 93 -11.38 -1.32 -27.53
CA LYS A 93 -11.14 0.06 -27.07
C LYS A 93 -9.76 0.52 -27.50
N ASP A 94 -9.54 1.83 -27.54
CA ASP A 94 -8.20 2.37 -27.73
C ASP A 94 -7.29 2.16 -26.51
N TYR A 95 -6.03 1.84 -26.77
CA TYR A 95 -4.97 1.76 -25.77
C TYR A 95 -3.67 2.31 -26.36
N HIS A 96 -3.07 3.32 -25.71
CA HIS A 96 -1.91 4.07 -26.23
C HIS A 96 -2.08 4.52 -27.69
N GLY A 97 -3.28 5.04 -28.02
CA GLY A 97 -3.60 5.55 -29.36
C GLY A 97 -3.79 4.47 -30.43
N ARG A 98 -3.97 3.19 -30.05
CA ARG A 98 -4.19 2.09 -30.98
C ARG A 98 -5.44 1.29 -30.64
N PRO A 99 -6.24 0.88 -31.64
CA PRO A 99 -7.39 0.02 -31.40
C PRO A 99 -6.90 -1.32 -30.87
N SER A 100 -7.51 -1.79 -29.78
CA SER A 100 -7.03 -2.95 -29.03
C SER A 100 -8.19 -3.79 -28.50
N PHE A 101 -8.00 -5.11 -28.44
CA PHE A 101 -8.89 -5.99 -27.70
C PHE A 101 -8.53 -5.99 -26.22
N TYR A 102 -9.51 -5.71 -25.38
CA TYR A 102 -9.43 -5.82 -23.93
C TYR A 102 -10.13 -7.10 -23.50
N VAL A 103 -9.36 -8.05 -22.99
CA VAL A 103 -9.87 -9.28 -22.39
C VAL A 103 -9.75 -9.18 -20.88
N GLU A 104 -10.88 -9.06 -20.20
CA GLU A 104 -10.96 -8.94 -18.75
C GLU A 104 -11.00 -10.33 -18.10
N LYS A 105 -10.12 -10.56 -17.12
CA LYS A 105 -10.01 -11.77 -16.32
C LYS A 105 -10.03 -11.39 -14.83
N ARG A 106 -10.06 -12.38 -13.93
CA ARG A 106 -10.10 -12.12 -12.48
C ARG A 106 -8.82 -11.44 -11.98
N ARG A 107 -7.65 -11.92 -12.38
CA ARG A 107 -6.34 -11.36 -11.98
C ARG A 107 -5.99 -10.02 -12.64
N GLY A 108 -6.61 -9.70 -13.76
CA GLY A 108 -6.25 -8.50 -14.53
C GLY A 108 -6.86 -8.46 -15.92
N LYS A 109 -6.16 -7.79 -16.83
CA LYS A 109 -6.57 -7.62 -18.23
C LYS A 109 -5.43 -8.02 -19.16
N VAL A 110 -5.79 -8.72 -20.22
CA VAL A 110 -4.93 -8.93 -21.40
C VAL A 110 -5.39 -7.91 -22.43
N ILE A 111 -4.50 -7.02 -22.85
CA ILE A 111 -4.80 -5.99 -23.84
C ILE A 111 -3.95 -6.29 -25.07
N LEU A 112 -4.58 -6.57 -26.21
CA LEU A 112 -3.88 -6.95 -27.44
C LEU A 112 -4.11 -5.87 -28.51
N SER A 113 -3.02 -5.27 -28.98
CA SER A 113 -3.03 -4.26 -30.05
C SER A 113 -3.44 -4.90 -31.37
N ILE A 114 -4.53 -4.42 -31.97
CA ILE A 114 -5.04 -4.91 -33.26
C ILE A 114 -4.02 -4.70 -34.39
N PRO A 115 -3.40 -3.50 -34.54
CA PRO A 115 -2.51 -3.24 -35.67
C PRO A 115 -1.12 -3.87 -35.51
N THR A 116 -0.62 -4.11 -34.30
CA THR A 116 0.79 -4.50 -34.10
C THR A 116 1.00 -5.87 -33.48
N GLY A 117 -0.06 -6.56 -33.02
CA GLY A 117 0.07 -7.86 -32.36
C GLY A 117 0.73 -7.85 -30.99
N HIS A 118 1.26 -6.71 -30.55
CA HIS A 118 1.82 -6.54 -29.21
C HIS A 118 0.74 -6.64 -28.16
N TYR A 119 1.08 -7.18 -26.98
CA TYR A 119 0.11 -7.31 -25.91
C TYR A 119 0.64 -6.86 -24.55
N TYR A 120 -0.30 -6.48 -23.70
CA TYR A 120 -0.05 -5.98 -22.37
C TYR A 120 -0.79 -6.83 -21.36
N LEU A 121 -0.07 -7.29 -20.35
CA LEU A 121 -0.64 -7.93 -19.17
C LEU A 121 -0.72 -6.89 -18.08
N LYS A 122 -1.93 -6.42 -17.79
CA LYS A 122 -2.18 -5.39 -16.79
C LYS A 122 -2.87 -6.00 -15.58
N THR A 123 -2.16 -6.01 -14.46
CA THR A 123 -2.72 -6.32 -13.14
C THR A 123 -3.02 -5.03 -12.40
N ARG A 124 -3.42 -5.13 -11.12
CA ARG A 124 -3.58 -3.97 -10.24
C ARG A 124 -2.26 -3.22 -10.02
N TYR A 125 -1.14 -3.94 -9.94
CA TYR A 125 0.15 -3.38 -9.52
C TYR A 125 1.19 -3.32 -10.63
N THR A 126 0.99 -4.03 -11.72
CA THR A 126 1.98 -4.13 -12.79
C THR A 126 1.34 -4.06 -14.16
N ARG A 127 2.12 -3.58 -15.13
CA ARG A 127 1.88 -3.76 -16.56
C ARG A 127 3.13 -4.33 -17.19
N ARG A 128 3.00 -5.48 -17.84
CA ARG A 128 4.05 -6.08 -18.66
C ARG A 128 3.66 -5.99 -20.12
N THR A 129 4.60 -5.59 -20.96
CA THR A 129 4.43 -5.43 -22.42
C THR A 129 5.24 -6.51 -23.11
N PHE A 130 4.61 -7.18 -24.08
CA PHE A 130 5.19 -8.29 -24.81
C PHE A 130 5.12 -8.05 -26.32
N SER A 131 6.11 -8.58 -27.03
CA SER A 131 6.09 -8.66 -28.48
C SER A 131 5.03 -9.67 -28.97
N PRO A 132 4.68 -9.67 -30.27
CA PRO A 132 3.76 -10.66 -30.84
C PRO A 132 4.21 -12.11 -30.65
N GLN A 133 5.53 -12.33 -30.52
CA GLN A 133 6.15 -13.65 -30.30
C GLN A 133 6.25 -14.01 -28.81
N GLY A 134 5.80 -13.14 -27.91
CA GLY A 134 5.77 -13.38 -26.47
C GLY A 134 7.04 -12.99 -25.72
N GLN A 135 7.97 -12.26 -26.34
CA GLN A 135 9.14 -11.71 -25.65
C GLN A 135 8.73 -10.55 -24.73
N LEU A 136 9.17 -10.54 -23.48
CA LEU A 136 8.94 -9.42 -22.57
C LEU A 136 9.77 -8.21 -23.01
N LEU A 137 9.12 -7.15 -23.47
CA LEU A 137 9.77 -5.90 -23.89
C LEU A 137 9.91 -4.90 -22.75
N HIS A 138 8.91 -4.83 -21.87
CA HIS A 138 8.92 -3.87 -20.77
C HIS A 138 8.04 -4.33 -19.59
N SER A 139 8.41 -3.92 -18.38
CA SER A 139 7.62 -4.08 -17.17
C SER A 139 7.55 -2.76 -16.41
N LYS A 140 6.34 -2.34 -16.04
CA LYS A 140 6.06 -1.14 -15.24
C LYS A 140 5.36 -1.54 -13.95
N THR A 141 5.92 -1.13 -12.83
CA THR A 141 5.29 -1.25 -11.51
C THR A 141 4.56 0.03 -11.15
N TYR A 142 3.30 -0.08 -10.72
CA TYR A 142 2.45 1.04 -10.32
C TYR A 142 2.63 1.34 -8.83
N TRP A 143 3.80 1.88 -8.46
CA TRP A 143 4.16 2.23 -7.07
C TRP A 143 3.11 3.10 -6.38
N GLY A 144 2.51 4.05 -7.09
CA GLY A 144 1.42 4.85 -6.54
C GLY A 144 0.21 4.03 -6.09
N THR A 145 -0.11 2.93 -6.78
CA THR A 145 -1.21 2.04 -6.37
C THR A 145 -0.81 1.17 -5.18
N ILE A 146 0.43 0.65 -5.18
CA ILE A 146 1.00 -0.12 -4.06
C ILE A 146 0.99 0.72 -2.78
N PHE A 147 1.57 1.92 -2.83
CA PHE A 147 1.66 2.81 -1.67
C PHE A 147 0.28 3.30 -1.22
N LYS A 148 -0.64 3.56 -2.14
CA LYS A 148 -2.03 3.90 -1.78
C LYS A 148 -2.71 2.75 -1.03
N ASP A 149 -2.55 1.52 -1.49
CA ASP A 149 -3.16 0.35 -0.85
C ASP A 149 -2.55 0.09 0.53
N LEU A 150 -1.22 0.13 0.65
CA LEU A 150 -0.51 0.02 1.92
C LEU A 150 -0.92 1.12 2.90
N HIS A 151 -1.00 2.37 2.45
CA HIS A 151 -1.39 3.50 3.30
C HIS A 151 -2.83 3.39 3.79
N ARG A 152 -3.75 2.92 2.94
CA ARG A 152 -5.18 2.84 3.28
C ARG A 152 -5.52 1.62 4.13
N SER A 153 -4.92 0.46 3.84
CA SER A 153 -5.33 -0.83 4.43
C SER A 153 -4.26 -1.49 5.29
N GLY A 154 -3.03 -0.95 5.31
CA GLY A 154 -1.89 -1.59 5.96
C GLY A 154 -1.42 -2.87 5.25
N TRP A 155 -1.98 -3.19 4.08
CA TRP A 155 -1.69 -4.42 3.35
C TRP A 155 -1.83 -4.25 1.83
N LEU A 156 -1.38 -5.26 1.07
CA LEU A 156 -1.55 -5.34 -0.37
C LEU A 156 -2.75 -6.21 -0.75
N GLY A 157 -3.68 -5.62 -1.50
CA GLY A 157 -4.89 -6.29 -1.96
C GLY A 157 -5.99 -6.33 -0.88
N TRP A 158 -6.98 -7.19 -1.11
CA TRP A 158 -8.18 -7.29 -0.27
C TRP A 158 -8.13 -8.45 0.74
N GLY A 159 -7.10 -9.30 0.69
CA GLY A 159 -7.08 -10.58 1.41
C GLY A 159 -7.11 -10.48 2.93
N LEU A 160 -6.50 -9.43 3.50
CA LEU A 160 -6.55 -9.15 4.95
C LEU A 160 -7.48 -7.98 5.30
N GLY A 161 -8.18 -7.40 4.32
CA GLY A 161 -9.08 -6.25 4.51
C GLY A 161 -8.40 -5.05 5.20
N THR A 162 -9.15 -4.36 6.06
CA THR A 162 -8.68 -3.23 6.88
C THR A 162 -8.17 -3.65 8.25
N TRP A 163 -8.21 -4.94 8.57
CA TRP A 163 -7.91 -5.46 9.91
C TRP A 163 -6.55 -5.02 10.46
N PRO A 164 -5.44 -5.03 9.67
CA PRO A 164 -4.16 -4.51 10.13
C PRO A 164 -4.22 -3.01 10.48
N ALA A 165 -4.93 -2.23 9.67
CA ALA A 165 -5.11 -0.80 9.90
C ALA A 165 -5.96 -0.54 11.16
N ASP A 166 -6.99 -1.34 11.39
CA ASP A 166 -7.86 -1.23 12.57
C ASP A 166 -7.09 -1.57 13.85
N LEU A 167 -6.29 -2.66 13.83
CA LEU A 167 -5.44 -3.06 14.95
C LEU A 167 -4.40 -1.98 15.29
N VAL A 168 -3.72 -1.45 14.27
CA VAL A 168 -2.74 -0.37 14.44
C VAL A 168 -3.42 0.89 14.99
N SER A 169 -4.62 1.22 14.52
CA SER A 169 -5.38 2.37 15.01
C SER A 169 -5.73 2.23 16.50
N ILE A 170 -6.25 1.07 16.91
CA ILE A 170 -6.52 0.77 18.33
C ILE A 170 -5.23 0.88 19.15
N ALA A 171 -4.15 0.27 18.66
CA ALA A 171 -2.86 0.30 19.34
C ALA A 171 -2.31 1.73 19.47
N MET A 172 -2.48 2.59 18.45
CA MET A 172 -2.10 4.00 18.50
C MET A 172 -2.92 4.80 19.53
N VAL A 173 -4.23 4.54 19.65
CA VAL A 173 -5.08 5.15 20.68
C VAL A 173 -4.59 4.76 22.07
N VAL A 174 -4.38 3.46 22.32
CA VAL A 174 -3.86 2.97 23.61
C VAL A 174 -2.46 3.52 23.89
N PHE A 175 -1.61 3.60 22.87
CA PHE A 175 -0.27 4.19 22.95
C PHE A 175 -0.33 5.67 23.35
N GLY A 176 -1.22 6.46 22.72
CA GLY A 176 -1.43 7.88 23.03
C GLY A 176 -2.00 8.12 24.44
N LEU A 177 -2.95 7.29 24.88
CA LEU A 177 -3.53 7.37 26.23
C LEU A 177 -2.50 6.99 27.30
N THR A 178 -1.76 5.90 27.09
CA THR A 178 -0.72 5.46 28.04
C THR A 178 0.43 6.48 28.11
N GLY A 179 0.85 7.04 26.97
CA GLY A 179 1.84 8.12 26.91
C GLY A 179 1.38 9.37 27.67
N SER A 180 0.17 9.85 27.40
CA SER A 180 -0.45 10.99 28.09
C SER A 180 -0.53 10.77 29.60
N MET A 181 -0.96 9.59 30.04
CA MET A 181 -1.04 9.26 31.46
C MET A 181 0.34 9.26 32.13
N MET A 182 1.35 8.65 31.49
CA MET A 182 2.72 8.62 32.00
C MET A 182 3.36 10.00 32.07
N TRP A 183 2.98 10.92 31.17
CA TRP A 183 3.43 12.32 31.19
C TRP A 183 2.72 13.17 32.25
N TRP A 184 1.41 12.99 32.43
CA TRP A 184 0.59 13.78 33.33
C TRP A 184 0.77 13.43 34.82
N VAL A 185 0.85 12.13 35.16
CA VAL A 185 0.91 11.66 36.56
C VAL A 185 2.13 12.20 37.34
N PRO A 186 3.36 12.24 36.80
CA PRO A 186 4.50 12.83 37.50
C PRO A 186 4.35 14.34 37.70
N ARG A 187 3.74 15.05 36.74
CA ARG A 187 3.58 16.51 36.76
C ARG A 187 2.60 16.95 37.83
N THR A 188 1.41 16.35 37.87
CA THR A 188 0.40 16.65 38.91
C THR A 188 0.92 16.36 40.32
N ARG A 189 1.73 15.30 40.50
CA ARG A 189 2.38 15.02 41.78
C ARG A 189 3.35 16.10 42.22
N ARG A 190 4.13 16.67 41.29
CA ARG A 190 5.04 17.79 41.59
C ARG A 190 4.25 19.03 42.02
N PHE A 191 3.13 19.33 41.35
CA PHE A 191 2.27 20.46 41.71
C PHE A 191 1.60 20.29 43.08
N LEU A 192 1.06 19.10 43.37
CA LEU A 192 0.43 18.82 44.67
C LEU A 192 1.43 18.87 45.83
N ARG A 193 2.66 18.35 45.63
CA ARG A 193 3.73 18.46 46.64
C ARG A 193 4.15 19.91 46.90
N LYS A 194 4.22 20.76 45.87
CA LYS A 194 4.51 22.19 46.04
C LYS A 194 3.43 22.93 46.82
N ARG A 195 2.15 22.56 46.67
CA ARG A 195 1.04 23.15 47.43
C ARG A 195 0.97 22.69 48.89
N GLN A 196 1.51 21.51 49.19
CA GLN A 196 1.53 20.93 50.54
C GLN A 196 2.84 21.20 51.30
N ALA A 197 3.80 21.90 50.71
CA ALA A 197 4.91 22.46 51.46
C ALA A 197 4.39 23.73 52.14
N PRO A 198 4.03 23.73 53.45
CA PRO A 198 3.78 24.97 54.15
C PRO A 198 5.02 25.84 53.99
N GLY A 199 4.81 27.13 53.74
CA GLY A 199 5.88 28.11 53.80
C GLY A 199 6.58 27.92 55.13
N ASN A 200 7.83 27.44 55.11
CA ASN A 200 8.76 27.71 56.17
C ASN A 200 8.98 29.22 56.11
N GLY A 201 8.09 29.95 56.78
CA GLY A 201 8.25 31.35 57.09
C GLY A 201 9.60 31.51 57.78
N ARG A 202 10.44 32.32 57.16
CA ARG A 202 11.43 33.10 57.90
C ARG A 202 10.74 34.35 58.39
#